data_AF-A0A542EU75-F1
#
_entry.id   AF-A0A542EU75-F1
#
_cell.length_a   1.000
_cell.length_b   1.000
_cell.length_c   1.000
_cell.angle_alpha   90.00
_cell.angle_beta   90.00
_cell.angle_gamma   90.00
#
_symmetry.space_group_name_H-M   'P 1'
#
loop_
_entity.id
_entity.type
_entity.pdbx_description
1 polymer ?
#
loop_
_entity_poly.entity_id
_entity_poly.type
_entity_poly.pdbx_seq_one_letter_code
_entity_poly.pdbx_strand_id
1 'polypeptide(L)'
;MVTTYDELREQQARAAVRVMGAHHSSWNGSVALLPEDSSRKGNVSWDHTINYHPSVVSDLREMFATAGQQHDQATLQRYREALRVVFHENIHLLAARGTSHAMGADAYQQPHNQVVEEATTELATQQALNEYIRELGLEQIAPGISDVRTAPAYGEYVPAVRSFSEEIGEAVGQSAEEVVRRLAIVNAEDKLAVAAVLLYDEKVGQLAPAQARVGGIQALVETMQPAFAAIHEFDPGDPQDVQMSELAGLNAARKATIKAEELQEFWTQNQDLRRSLDAGLGAGASGVDQSNRPPSQNEHDGRLPEAGTGRRDPGPRPGAAHPNRNGRRPAGPHRSLGD
;
A
#
# COMPACT_ATOMS: atom_id res chain seq x y z
N MET A 1 -21.60 -12.03 4.65
CA MET A 1 -21.43 -13.21 5.52
C MET A 1 -21.12 -14.40 4.66
N VAL A 2 -20.09 -15.16 5.01
CA VAL A 2 -19.70 -16.40 4.30
C VAL A 2 -20.12 -17.61 5.13
N THR A 3 -20.52 -18.68 4.45
CA THR A 3 -21.03 -19.93 5.05
C THR A 3 -20.26 -21.16 4.61
N THR A 4 -19.42 -21.04 3.58
CA THR A 4 -18.53 -22.11 3.10
C THR A 4 -17.10 -21.62 2.87
N TYR A 5 -16.16 -22.55 2.79
CA TYR A 5 -14.77 -22.25 2.44
C TYR A 5 -14.63 -21.62 1.04
N ASP A 6 -15.41 -22.09 0.06
CA ASP A 6 -15.38 -21.51 -1.28
C ASP A 6 -15.89 -20.06 -1.28
N GLU A 7 -16.93 -19.75 -0.51
CA GLU A 7 -17.40 -18.38 -0.32
C GLU A 7 -16.36 -17.50 0.39
N LEU A 8 -15.64 -18.03 1.40
CA LEU A 8 -14.50 -17.32 2.00
C LEU A 8 -13.47 -16.96 0.93
N ARG A 9 -13.07 -17.93 0.11
CA ARG A 9 -12.10 -17.70 -0.97
C ARG A 9 -12.60 -16.63 -1.94
N GLU A 10 -13.87 -16.60 -2.30
CA GLU A 10 -14.45 -15.61 -3.23
C GLU A 10 -14.64 -14.20 -2.63
N GLN A 11 -14.68 -14.09 -1.30
CA GLN A 11 -14.93 -12.84 -0.59
C GLN A 11 -13.70 -12.22 0.06
N GLN A 12 -12.62 -12.99 0.30
CA GLN A 12 -11.44 -12.56 1.06
C GLN A 12 -10.89 -11.19 0.65
N ALA A 13 -10.61 -10.98 -0.64
CA ALA A 13 -10.01 -9.73 -1.11
C ALA A 13 -10.97 -8.55 -0.99
N ARG A 14 -12.27 -8.80 -1.24
CA ARG A 14 -13.31 -7.77 -1.10
C ARG A 14 -13.51 -7.37 0.35
N ALA A 15 -13.43 -8.33 1.29
CA ALA A 15 -13.45 -8.04 2.71
C ALA A 15 -12.20 -7.25 3.12
N ALA A 16 -11.00 -7.64 2.67
CA ALA A 16 -9.77 -6.92 2.99
C ALA A 16 -9.81 -5.45 2.51
N VAL A 17 -10.31 -5.21 1.29
CA VAL A 17 -10.52 -3.85 0.76
C VAL A 17 -11.45 -3.03 1.66
N ARG A 18 -12.58 -3.60 2.10
CA ARG A 18 -13.55 -2.89 2.97
C ARG A 18 -12.98 -2.60 4.35
N VAL A 19 -12.30 -3.58 4.94
CA VAL A 19 -11.71 -3.48 6.29
C VAL A 19 -10.60 -2.43 6.32
N MET A 20 -9.71 -2.45 5.33
CA MET A 20 -8.56 -1.54 5.29
C MET A 20 -8.89 -0.17 4.66
N GLY A 21 -10.01 -0.07 3.95
CA GLY A 21 -10.37 1.13 3.20
C GLY A 21 -9.46 1.38 2.00
N ALA A 22 -8.93 0.31 1.39
CA ALA A 22 -8.12 0.41 0.18
C ALA A 22 -8.98 0.80 -1.03
N HIS A 23 -8.36 1.31 -2.09
CA HIS A 23 -9.08 1.57 -3.33
C HIS A 23 -9.52 0.26 -4.01
N HIS A 24 -8.61 -0.73 -4.05
CA HIS A 24 -8.88 -2.04 -4.63
C HIS A 24 -7.86 -3.09 -4.15
N SER A 25 -8.09 -4.34 -4.54
CA SER A 25 -7.12 -5.43 -4.45
C SER A 25 -6.68 -5.82 -5.87
N SER A 26 -5.40 -6.13 -6.03
CA SER A 26 -4.80 -6.65 -7.27
C SER A 26 -5.07 -8.14 -7.47
N TRP A 27 -5.66 -8.84 -6.49
CA TRP A 27 -5.89 -10.28 -6.54
C TRP A 27 -6.63 -10.71 -7.82
N ASN A 28 -6.09 -11.71 -8.51
CA ASN A 28 -6.63 -12.20 -9.79
C ASN A 28 -7.69 -13.30 -9.63
N GLY A 29 -8.06 -13.65 -8.38
CA GLY A 29 -9.02 -14.73 -8.09
C GLY A 29 -8.38 -16.13 -7.98
N SER A 30 -7.09 -16.26 -8.27
CA SER A 30 -6.37 -17.54 -8.29
C SER A 30 -5.75 -17.83 -6.93
N VAL A 31 -5.85 -19.10 -6.53
CA VAL A 31 -5.18 -19.66 -5.37
C VAL A 31 -4.42 -20.91 -5.81
N ALA A 32 -3.16 -21.01 -5.36
CA ALA A 32 -2.34 -22.20 -5.54
C ALA A 32 -1.86 -22.72 -4.17
N LEU A 33 -1.28 -23.93 -4.18
CA LEU A 33 -0.69 -24.52 -2.97
C LEU A 33 0.83 -24.35 -3.00
N LEU A 34 1.38 -24.01 -1.85
CA LEU A 34 2.81 -24.16 -1.59
C LEU A 34 3.18 -25.65 -1.48
N PRO A 35 4.46 -26.01 -1.70
CA PRO A 35 4.98 -27.32 -1.31
C PRO A 35 4.73 -27.63 0.16
N GLU A 36 4.52 -28.90 0.50
CA GLU A 36 4.27 -29.35 1.89
C GLU A 36 5.46 -29.12 2.82
N ASP A 37 6.67 -29.05 2.28
CA ASP A 37 7.92 -28.79 3.01
C ASP A 37 8.27 -27.30 3.08
N SER A 38 7.39 -26.42 2.60
CA SER A 38 7.63 -24.97 2.67
C SER A 38 7.61 -24.49 4.11
N SER A 39 8.61 -23.70 4.49
CA SER A 39 8.62 -22.97 5.76
C SER A 39 7.58 -21.84 5.82
N ARG A 40 7.06 -21.40 4.66
CA ARG A 40 6.08 -20.31 4.56
C ARG A 40 4.66 -20.83 4.68
N LYS A 41 3.78 -20.05 5.29
CA LYS A 41 2.34 -20.34 5.38
C LYS A 41 1.52 -19.74 4.25
N GLY A 42 1.99 -18.62 3.69
CA GLY A 42 1.43 -17.98 2.52
C GLY A 42 2.51 -17.20 1.77
N ASN A 43 2.21 -16.87 0.53
CA ASN A 43 2.86 -15.78 -0.18
C ASN A 43 1.99 -15.30 -1.35
N VAL A 44 2.20 -14.06 -1.77
CA VAL A 44 1.68 -13.53 -3.03
C VAL A 44 2.74 -13.66 -4.13
N SER A 45 2.29 -14.03 -5.32
CA SER A 45 3.09 -13.99 -6.55
C SER A 45 2.86 -12.69 -7.32
N TRP A 46 3.85 -12.23 -8.07
CA TRP A 46 3.75 -10.99 -8.87
C TRP A 46 2.69 -11.05 -9.98
N ASP A 47 2.19 -12.23 -10.35
CA ASP A 47 1.03 -12.41 -11.24
C ASP A 47 -0.32 -12.26 -10.50
N HIS A 48 -0.28 -11.89 -9.22
CA HIS A 48 -1.38 -11.71 -8.29
C HIS A 48 -2.08 -12.98 -7.81
N THR A 49 -1.43 -14.14 -7.98
CA THR A 49 -1.87 -15.40 -7.36
C THR A 49 -1.50 -15.42 -5.88
N ILE A 50 -2.42 -15.85 -5.01
CA ILE A 50 -2.09 -16.15 -3.60
C ILE A 50 -1.77 -17.64 -3.49
N ASN A 51 -0.66 -17.98 -2.85
CA ASN A 51 -0.30 -19.36 -2.56
C ASN A 51 -0.44 -19.61 -1.06
N TYR A 52 -1.11 -20.69 -0.70
CA TYR A 52 -1.25 -21.09 0.71
C TYR A 52 -0.56 -22.41 0.97
N HIS A 53 0.01 -22.54 2.16
CA HIS A 53 0.44 -23.83 2.65
C HIS A 53 -0.77 -24.76 2.81
N PRO A 54 -0.65 -26.07 2.49
CA PRO A 54 -1.75 -27.01 2.60
C PRO A 54 -2.43 -27.02 3.99
N SER A 55 -1.66 -26.80 5.06
CA SER A 55 -2.21 -26.70 6.43
C SER A 55 -3.21 -25.54 6.60
N VAL A 56 -2.96 -24.38 5.99
CA VAL A 56 -3.88 -23.23 6.05
C VAL A 56 -5.22 -23.61 5.40
N VAL A 57 -5.16 -24.29 4.26
CA VAL A 57 -6.35 -24.75 3.54
C VAL A 57 -7.10 -25.83 4.31
N SER A 58 -6.40 -26.79 4.91
CA SER A 58 -7.04 -27.85 5.72
C SER A 58 -7.71 -27.28 6.96
N ASP A 59 -7.06 -26.37 7.68
CA ASP A 59 -7.59 -25.77 8.91
C ASP A 59 -8.87 -24.96 8.61
N LEU A 60 -8.89 -24.19 7.53
CA LEU A 60 -10.08 -23.43 7.12
C LEU A 60 -11.20 -24.36 6.65
N ARG A 61 -10.90 -25.43 5.91
CA ARG A 61 -11.91 -26.40 5.50
C ARG A 61 -12.53 -27.12 6.70
N GLU A 62 -11.72 -27.49 7.67
CA GLU A 62 -12.18 -28.07 8.93
C GLU A 62 -13.12 -27.09 9.64
N MET A 63 -12.69 -25.84 9.82
CA MET A 63 -13.50 -24.77 10.44
C MET A 63 -14.91 -24.64 9.83
N PHE A 64 -15.02 -24.70 8.50
CA PHE A 64 -16.33 -24.64 7.84
C PHE A 64 -17.10 -25.97 7.90
N ALA A 65 -16.43 -27.12 7.93
CA ALA A 65 -17.08 -28.42 8.06
C ALA A 65 -17.72 -28.64 9.44
N THR A 66 -17.20 -27.97 10.47
CA THR A 66 -17.67 -28.01 11.85
C THR A 66 -18.39 -26.73 12.28
N ALA A 67 -18.90 -25.96 11.30
CA ALA A 67 -19.50 -24.64 11.54
C ALA A 67 -20.53 -24.61 12.69
N GLY A 68 -20.39 -23.61 13.56
CA GLY A 68 -21.25 -23.37 14.72
C GLY A 68 -20.96 -24.25 15.94
N GLN A 69 -20.05 -25.22 15.84
CA GLN A 69 -19.63 -26.01 16.98
C GLN A 69 -18.76 -25.19 17.94
N GLN A 70 -18.80 -25.55 19.23
CA GLN A 70 -17.86 -25.02 20.21
C GLN A 70 -16.52 -25.76 20.07
N HIS A 71 -15.43 -25.02 20.02
CA HIS A 71 -14.09 -25.56 19.88
C HIS A 71 -13.23 -25.23 21.10
N ASP A 72 -12.22 -26.05 21.37
CA ASP A 72 -11.21 -25.71 22.35
C ASP A 72 -10.33 -24.53 21.89
N GLN A 73 -9.63 -23.91 22.84
CA GLN A 73 -8.79 -22.75 22.57
C GLN A 73 -7.70 -23.04 21.53
N ALA A 74 -7.10 -24.23 21.56
CA ALA A 74 -6.05 -24.62 20.63
C ALA A 74 -6.55 -24.71 19.18
N THR A 75 -7.77 -25.22 18.98
CA THR A 75 -8.41 -25.30 17.68
C THR A 75 -8.79 -23.93 17.14
N LEU A 76 -9.38 -23.07 17.99
CA LEU A 76 -9.66 -21.68 17.61
C LEU A 76 -8.38 -20.92 17.25
N GLN A 77 -7.27 -21.16 17.95
CA GLN A 77 -5.97 -20.57 17.61
C GLN A 77 -5.46 -21.01 16.23
N ARG A 78 -5.59 -22.30 15.87
CA ARG A 78 -5.23 -22.77 14.52
C ARG A 78 -6.08 -22.11 13.44
N TYR A 79 -7.41 -22.06 13.64
CA TYR A 79 -8.31 -21.41 12.69
C TYR A 79 -8.01 -19.91 12.55
N ARG A 80 -7.75 -19.22 13.66
CA ARG A 80 -7.38 -17.81 13.65
C ARG A 80 -6.05 -17.58 12.93
N GLU A 81 -5.07 -18.45 13.15
CA GLU A 81 -3.78 -18.36 12.46
C GLU A 81 -3.93 -18.53 10.96
N ALA A 82 -4.74 -19.50 10.51
CA ALA A 82 -5.05 -19.66 9.09
C ALA A 82 -5.74 -18.42 8.51
N LEU A 83 -6.66 -17.78 9.25
CA LEU A 83 -7.30 -16.53 8.84
C LEU A 83 -6.34 -15.34 8.83
N ARG A 84 -5.40 -15.27 9.78
CA ARG A 84 -4.32 -14.27 9.81
C ARG A 84 -3.52 -14.35 8.52
N VAL A 85 -3.08 -15.55 8.13
CA VAL A 85 -2.33 -15.76 6.89
C VAL A 85 -3.16 -15.32 5.69
N VAL A 86 -4.42 -15.75 5.57
CA VAL A 86 -5.31 -15.32 4.49
C VAL A 86 -5.39 -13.79 4.40
N PHE A 87 -5.60 -13.11 5.52
CA PHE A 87 -5.75 -11.67 5.54
C PHE A 87 -4.44 -10.94 5.23
N HIS A 88 -3.32 -11.41 5.78
CA HIS A 88 -1.96 -10.92 5.52
C HIS A 88 -1.65 -10.93 4.02
N GLU A 89 -1.86 -12.06 3.34
CA GLU A 89 -1.62 -12.15 1.89
C GLU A 89 -2.54 -11.22 1.09
N ASN A 90 -3.79 -11.02 1.54
CA ASN A 90 -4.68 -10.08 0.88
C ASN A 90 -4.24 -8.61 1.08
N ILE A 91 -3.61 -8.27 2.20
CA ILE A 91 -3.08 -6.92 2.45
C ILE A 91 -1.94 -6.59 1.48
N HIS A 92 -1.02 -7.52 1.20
CA HIS A 92 0.02 -7.32 0.16
C HIS A 92 -0.56 -6.99 -1.22
N LEU A 93 -1.77 -7.44 -1.51
CA LEU A 93 -2.46 -7.19 -2.78
C LEU A 93 -3.28 -5.90 -2.79
N LEU A 94 -3.41 -5.19 -1.67
CA LEU A 94 -4.10 -3.90 -1.63
C LEU A 94 -3.28 -2.84 -2.35
N ALA A 95 -3.97 -2.00 -3.12
CA ALA A 95 -3.31 -0.98 -3.91
C ALA A 95 -4.12 0.32 -3.97
N ALA A 96 -3.40 1.42 -4.09
CA ALA A 96 -3.93 2.75 -4.29
C ALA A 96 -4.53 2.92 -5.69
N ARG A 97 -5.20 4.04 -5.92
CA ARG A 97 -5.78 4.35 -7.23
C ARG A 97 -4.67 4.47 -8.28
N GLY A 98 -4.80 3.70 -9.37
CA GLY A 98 -3.89 3.76 -10.51
C GLY A 98 -2.60 2.97 -10.34
N THR A 99 -2.45 2.20 -9.26
CA THR A 99 -1.33 1.29 -9.04
C THR A 99 -1.81 -0.16 -8.99
N SER A 100 -0.88 -1.13 -9.01
CA SER A 100 -1.14 -2.55 -8.74
C SER A 100 0.05 -3.18 -8.02
N HIS A 101 -0.15 -4.32 -7.36
CA HIS A 101 0.89 -5.06 -6.64
C HIS A 101 2.15 -5.30 -7.50
N ALA A 102 1.98 -5.74 -8.76
CA ALA A 102 3.10 -5.98 -9.68
C ALA A 102 3.99 -4.75 -9.97
N MET A 103 3.49 -3.52 -9.77
CA MET A 103 4.29 -2.31 -10.00
C MET A 103 5.39 -2.13 -8.94
N GLY A 104 5.19 -2.66 -7.74
CA GLY A 104 6.18 -2.59 -6.66
C GLY A 104 7.30 -3.63 -6.75
N ALA A 105 7.31 -4.49 -7.78
CA ALA A 105 8.21 -5.66 -7.84
C ALA A 105 9.70 -5.30 -7.76
N ASP A 106 10.12 -4.29 -8.51
CA ASP A 106 11.51 -3.85 -8.55
C ASP A 106 11.91 -3.16 -7.23
N ALA A 107 11.01 -2.34 -6.69
CA ALA A 107 11.25 -1.61 -5.45
C ALA A 107 11.32 -2.53 -4.22
N TYR A 108 10.54 -3.61 -4.20
CA TYR A 108 10.55 -4.60 -3.12
C TYR A 108 11.91 -5.32 -2.98
N GLN A 109 12.76 -5.32 -4.01
CA GLN A 109 14.13 -5.84 -3.92
C GLN A 109 15.05 -4.99 -3.04
N GLN A 110 14.64 -3.78 -2.66
CA GLN A 110 15.41 -2.91 -1.78
C GLN A 110 15.18 -3.33 -0.31
N PRO A 111 16.24 -3.52 0.50
CA PRO A 111 16.12 -3.99 1.89
C PRO A 111 15.11 -3.21 2.74
N HIS A 112 15.14 -1.88 2.68
CA HIS A 112 14.22 -1.04 3.44
C HIS A 112 12.75 -1.21 3.02
N ASN A 113 12.48 -1.41 1.72
CA ASN A 113 11.12 -1.60 1.23
C ASN A 113 10.58 -2.97 1.66
N GLN A 114 11.41 -4.02 1.63
CA GLN A 114 11.02 -5.33 2.11
C GLN A 114 10.67 -5.30 3.60
N VAL A 115 11.54 -4.72 4.44
CA VAL A 115 11.27 -4.59 5.88
C VAL A 115 9.97 -3.84 6.15
N VAL A 116 9.79 -2.67 5.53
CA VAL A 116 8.60 -1.85 5.75
C VAL A 116 7.35 -2.54 5.22
N GLU A 117 7.42 -3.24 4.08
CA GLU A 117 6.30 -4.01 3.52
C GLU A 117 5.84 -5.11 4.48
N GLU A 118 6.72 -6.03 4.86
CA GLU A 118 6.37 -7.17 5.71
C GLU A 118 5.88 -6.72 7.09
N ALA A 119 6.60 -5.79 7.72
CA ALA A 119 6.26 -5.30 9.06
C ALA A 119 4.94 -4.51 9.09
N THR A 120 4.70 -3.67 8.08
CA THR A 120 3.43 -2.94 7.96
C THR A 120 2.27 -3.90 7.72
N THR A 121 2.44 -4.84 6.80
CA THR A 121 1.40 -5.80 6.44
C THR A 121 1.05 -6.69 7.62
N GLU A 122 2.04 -7.17 8.37
CA GLU A 122 1.78 -7.92 9.60
C GLU A 122 1.11 -7.07 10.68
N LEU A 123 1.62 -5.88 10.98
CA LEU A 123 1.05 -5.04 12.03
C LEU A 123 -0.40 -4.66 11.70
N ALA A 124 -0.68 -4.31 10.44
CA ALA A 124 -2.03 -4.05 9.95
C ALA A 124 -2.94 -5.28 10.09
N THR A 125 -2.42 -6.46 9.76
CA THR A 125 -3.14 -7.73 9.94
C THR A 125 -3.54 -7.90 11.40
N GLN A 126 -2.60 -7.75 12.34
CA GLN A 126 -2.87 -7.92 13.76
C GLN A 126 -3.90 -6.92 14.30
N GLN A 127 -3.82 -5.65 13.87
CA GLN A 127 -4.74 -4.60 14.30
C GLN A 127 -6.17 -4.80 13.76
N ALA A 128 -6.30 -5.32 12.53
CA ALA A 128 -7.59 -5.38 11.83
C ALA A 128 -8.19 -6.80 11.70
N LEU A 129 -7.53 -7.86 12.20
CA LEU A 129 -7.99 -9.24 12.02
C LEU A 129 -9.39 -9.49 12.62
N ASN A 130 -9.71 -8.90 13.78
CA ASN A 130 -11.05 -9.03 14.35
C ASN A 130 -12.12 -8.36 13.49
N GLU A 131 -11.78 -7.23 12.87
CA GLU A 131 -12.68 -6.53 11.94
C GLU A 131 -12.89 -7.37 10.67
N TYR A 132 -11.85 -8.02 10.17
CA TYR A 132 -11.93 -8.94 9.04
C TYR A 132 -12.77 -10.19 9.34
N ILE A 133 -12.59 -10.80 10.51
CA ILE A 133 -13.42 -11.91 11.01
C ILE A 133 -14.88 -11.49 11.09
N ARG A 134 -15.15 -10.30 11.63
CA ARG A 134 -16.50 -9.74 11.78
C ARG A 134 -17.15 -9.45 10.42
N GLU A 135 -16.42 -8.83 9.51
CA GLU A 135 -16.87 -8.48 8.15
C GLU A 135 -17.30 -9.73 7.36
N LEU A 136 -16.56 -10.84 7.53
CA LEU A 136 -16.89 -12.12 6.92
C LEU A 136 -18.00 -12.88 7.68
N GLY A 137 -18.29 -12.50 8.93
CA GLY A 137 -19.28 -13.16 9.79
C GLY A 137 -18.80 -14.50 10.35
N LEU A 138 -17.48 -14.67 10.51
CA LEU A 138 -16.86 -15.94 10.88
C LEU A 138 -17.09 -16.33 12.35
N GLU A 139 -17.55 -15.40 13.19
CA GLU A 139 -17.96 -15.70 14.57
C GLU A 139 -19.11 -16.73 14.63
N GLN A 140 -19.94 -16.81 13.59
CA GLN A 140 -21.01 -17.82 13.50
C GLN A 140 -20.49 -19.18 13.03
N ILE A 141 -19.34 -19.20 12.35
CA ILE A 141 -18.70 -20.41 11.83
C ILE A 141 -17.82 -21.01 12.93
N ALA A 142 -16.99 -20.20 13.59
CA ALA A 142 -16.15 -20.59 14.71
C ALA A 142 -16.39 -19.64 15.90
N PRO A 143 -17.41 -19.90 16.74
CA PRO A 143 -17.67 -19.08 17.92
C PRO A 143 -16.46 -18.95 18.84
N GLY A 144 -16.14 -17.73 19.27
CA GLY A 144 -15.00 -17.41 20.13
C GLY A 144 -13.68 -17.17 19.38
N ILE A 145 -13.66 -17.26 18.05
CA ILE A 145 -12.42 -17.06 17.26
C ILE A 145 -11.85 -15.63 17.35
N SER A 146 -12.70 -14.65 17.65
CA SER A 146 -12.29 -13.26 17.88
C SER A 146 -11.56 -13.05 19.22
N ASP A 147 -11.77 -13.96 20.19
CA ASP A 147 -11.27 -13.83 21.57
C ASP A 147 -9.88 -14.47 21.75
N VAL A 148 -9.49 -15.39 20.86
CA VAL A 148 -8.15 -16.00 20.90
C VAL A 148 -7.11 -15.11 20.24
N ARG A 149 -5.86 -15.23 20.70
CA ARG A 149 -4.71 -14.50 20.15
C ARG A 149 -3.78 -15.45 19.40
N THR A 150 -3.18 -14.93 18.33
CA THR A 150 -2.11 -15.55 17.55
C THR A 150 -0.87 -14.69 17.69
N ALA A 151 0.31 -15.31 17.75
CA ALA A 151 1.56 -14.57 17.71
C ALA A 151 1.74 -13.93 16.32
N PRO A 152 2.35 -12.74 16.23
CA PRO A 152 2.68 -12.17 14.93
C PRO A 152 3.74 -13.01 14.21
N ALA A 153 3.64 -13.09 12.88
CA ALA A 153 4.79 -13.44 12.05
C ALA A 153 5.77 -12.26 12.02
N TYR A 154 7.04 -12.47 11.65
CA TYR A 154 8.02 -11.37 11.51
C TYR A 154 8.20 -10.51 12.78
N GLY A 155 8.36 -11.16 13.94
CA GLY A 155 8.50 -10.50 15.23
C GLY A 155 9.69 -9.55 15.31
N GLU A 156 10.70 -9.76 14.47
CA GLU A 156 11.89 -8.93 14.32
C GLU A 156 11.60 -7.55 13.70
N TYR A 157 10.61 -7.38 12.83
CA TYR A 157 10.38 -6.09 12.13
C TYR A 157 9.17 -5.32 12.62
N VAL A 158 8.15 -6.00 13.15
CA VAL A 158 6.92 -5.37 13.66
C VAL A 158 7.20 -4.25 14.70
N PRO A 159 8.17 -4.38 15.63
CA PRO A 159 8.51 -3.30 16.56
C PRO A 159 8.92 -2.00 15.86
N ALA A 160 9.71 -2.07 14.77
CA ALA A 160 10.13 -0.88 14.03
C ALA A 160 8.93 -0.09 13.49
N VAL A 161 8.02 -0.74 12.76
CA VAL A 161 6.87 -0.05 12.17
C VAL A 161 5.89 0.44 13.22
N ARG A 162 5.77 -0.26 14.36
CA ARG A 162 4.95 0.18 15.49
C ARG A 162 5.43 1.51 16.05
N SER A 163 6.68 1.58 16.51
CA SER A 163 7.24 2.81 17.09
C SER A 163 7.37 3.92 16.06
N PHE A 164 7.68 3.58 14.80
CA PHE A 164 7.65 4.52 13.69
C PHE A 164 6.26 5.16 13.53
N SER A 165 5.20 4.35 13.49
CA SER A 165 3.83 4.84 13.28
C SER A 165 3.29 5.62 14.47
N GLU A 166 3.69 5.26 15.69
CA GLU A 166 3.39 6.01 16.91
C GLU A 166 4.00 7.42 16.87
N GLU A 167 5.31 7.52 16.58
CA GLU A 167 6.01 8.81 16.52
C GLU A 167 5.53 9.68 15.34
N ILE A 168 5.30 9.09 14.16
CA ILE A 168 4.70 9.83 13.02
C ILE A 168 3.29 10.30 13.37
N GLY A 169 2.47 9.43 13.99
CA GLY A 169 1.11 9.75 14.41
C GLY A 169 1.07 10.92 15.38
N GLU A 170 1.91 10.90 16.41
CA GLU A 170 2.05 12.00 17.36
C GLU A 170 2.44 13.31 16.65
N ALA A 171 3.43 13.26 15.74
CA ALA A 171 3.92 14.43 15.04
C ALA A 171 2.86 15.12 14.15
N VAL A 172 1.87 14.37 13.66
CA VAL A 172 0.81 14.84 12.73
C VAL A 172 -0.60 14.79 13.31
N GLY A 173 -0.76 14.53 14.61
CA GLY A 173 -2.05 14.49 15.28
C GLY A 173 -2.98 13.36 14.81
N GLN A 174 -2.43 12.20 14.42
CA GLN A 174 -3.18 11.00 14.02
C GLN A 174 -2.85 9.82 14.94
N SER A 175 -3.72 8.81 15.00
CA SER A 175 -3.41 7.58 15.74
C SER A 175 -2.39 6.72 14.98
N ALA A 176 -1.62 5.91 15.71
CA ALA A 176 -0.66 4.99 15.11
C ALA A 176 -1.36 3.98 14.17
N GLU A 177 -2.56 3.50 14.53
CA GLU A 177 -3.35 2.59 13.69
C GLU A 177 -3.76 3.23 12.36
N GLU A 178 -4.11 4.52 12.36
CA GLU A 178 -4.45 5.24 11.12
C GLU A 178 -3.22 5.40 10.22
N VAL A 179 -2.04 5.65 10.80
CA VAL A 179 -0.78 5.69 10.04
C VAL A 179 -0.51 4.31 9.42
N VAL A 180 -0.51 3.24 10.21
CA VAL A 180 -0.31 1.86 9.72
C VAL A 180 -1.31 1.52 8.61
N ARG A 181 -2.60 1.85 8.80
CA ARG A 181 -3.63 1.61 7.79
C ARG A 181 -3.32 2.30 6.46
N ARG A 182 -2.84 3.55 6.47
CA ARG A 182 -2.45 4.28 5.25
C ARG A 182 -1.23 3.67 4.57
N LEU A 183 -0.25 3.20 5.35
CA LEU A 183 0.91 2.49 4.83
C LEU A 183 0.51 1.14 4.21
N ALA A 184 -0.43 0.42 4.82
CA ALA A 184 -0.83 -0.92 4.41
C ALA A 184 -1.57 -0.99 3.06
N ILE A 185 -2.17 0.12 2.60
CA ILE A 185 -3.00 0.15 1.38
C ILE A 185 -2.27 0.68 0.13
N VAL A 186 -0.96 0.88 0.22
CA VAL A 186 -0.09 1.28 -0.88
C VAL A 186 1.00 0.24 -1.11
N ASN A 187 1.61 0.27 -2.31
CA ASN A 187 2.72 -0.61 -2.66
C ASN A 187 3.95 -0.35 -1.79
N ALA A 188 4.83 -1.34 -1.66
CA ALA A 188 6.07 -1.27 -0.88
C ALA A 188 6.87 0.04 -1.08
N GLU A 189 7.00 0.50 -2.33
CA GLU A 189 7.75 1.72 -2.69
C GLU A 189 7.16 3.01 -2.12
N ASP A 190 5.84 3.04 -1.93
CA ASP A 190 5.10 4.25 -1.56
C ASP A 190 4.92 4.38 -0.05
N LYS A 191 5.18 3.34 0.75
CA LYS A 191 4.88 3.35 2.19
C LYS A 191 5.61 4.49 2.91
N LEU A 192 6.93 4.60 2.73
CA LEU A 192 7.68 5.72 3.32
C LEU A 192 7.25 7.08 2.74
N ALA A 193 6.85 7.14 1.46
CA ALA A 193 6.32 8.35 0.84
C ALA A 193 4.99 8.79 1.48
N VAL A 194 4.13 7.86 1.89
CA VAL A 194 2.90 8.16 2.63
C VAL A 194 3.23 8.85 3.96
N ALA A 195 4.16 8.31 4.76
CA ALA A 195 4.57 8.95 6.01
C ALA A 195 5.20 10.33 5.78
N ALA A 196 6.05 10.46 4.75
CA ALA A 196 6.65 11.73 4.35
C ALA A 196 5.60 12.76 3.93
N VAL A 197 4.55 12.35 3.21
CA VAL A 197 3.42 13.23 2.84
C VAL A 197 2.71 13.75 4.09
N LEU A 198 2.44 12.90 5.08
CA LEU A 198 1.80 13.31 6.33
C LEU A 198 2.62 14.39 7.05
N LEU A 199 3.92 14.15 7.24
CA LEU A 199 4.82 15.10 7.87
C LEU A 199 4.95 16.41 7.07
N TYR A 200 5.11 16.29 5.75
CA TYR A 200 5.27 17.46 4.89
C TYR A 200 4.03 18.34 4.90
N ASP A 201 2.84 17.76 4.71
CA ASP A 201 1.60 18.53 4.65
C ASP A 201 1.30 19.21 6.00
N GLU A 202 1.60 18.57 7.13
CA GLU A 202 1.44 19.13 8.47
C GLU A 202 2.43 20.26 8.78
N LYS A 203 3.74 20.02 8.59
CA LYS A 203 4.80 20.93 9.06
C LYS A 203 5.19 21.99 8.03
N VAL A 204 5.12 21.66 6.75
CA VAL A 204 5.75 22.42 5.66
C VAL A 204 4.74 22.94 4.63
N GLY A 205 3.64 22.22 4.40
CA GLY A 205 2.75 22.38 3.25
C GLY A 205 2.15 23.78 3.08
N GLN A 206 1.87 24.50 4.17
CA GLN A 206 1.32 25.86 4.10
C GLN A 206 2.40 26.94 3.84
N LEU A 207 3.67 26.60 4.10
CA LEU A 207 4.80 27.52 4.06
C LEU A 207 5.55 27.44 2.73
N ALA A 208 5.64 26.25 2.16
CA ALA A 208 6.35 26.01 0.91
C ALA A 208 5.46 26.24 -0.33
N PRO A 209 6.04 26.67 -1.46
CA PRO A 209 5.33 26.72 -2.73
C PRO A 209 5.11 25.30 -3.27
N ALA A 210 4.03 25.09 -4.04
CA ALA A 210 3.60 23.76 -4.48
C ALA A 210 4.70 22.98 -5.26
N GLN A 211 5.58 23.68 -5.95
CA GLN A 211 6.68 23.10 -6.73
C GLN A 211 7.75 22.46 -5.85
N ALA A 212 7.88 22.89 -4.60
CA ALA A 212 8.83 22.33 -3.64
C ALA A 212 8.34 21.02 -3.01
N ARG A 213 7.04 20.68 -3.16
CA ARG A 213 6.42 19.55 -2.46
C ARG A 213 7.07 18.22 -2.79
N VAL A 214 7.26 17.93 -4.09
CA VAL A 214 7.86 16.66 -4.53
C VAL A 214 9.27 16.48 -3.97
N GLY A 215 10.12 17.52 -4.08
CA GLY A 215 11.48 17.47 -3.56
C GLY A 215 11.55 17.36 -2.04
N GLY A 216 10.65 18.03 -1.31
CA GLY A 216 10.57 17.94 0.15
C GLY A 216 10.15 16.56 0.64
N ILE A 217 9.14 15.95 0.01
CA ILE A 217 8.71 14.58 0.31
C ILE A 217 9.85 13.59 0.04
N GLN A 218 10.53 13.72 -1.09
CA GLN A 218 11.66 12.85 -1.44
C GLN A 218 12.78 12.94 -0.39
N ALA A 219 13.13 14.14 0.06
CA ALA A 219 14.15 14.34 1.11
C ALA A 219 13.77 13.68 2.44
N LEU A 220 12.48 13.68 2.80
CA LEU A 220 11.98 12.98 3.99
C LEU A 220 12.08 11.46 3.82
N VAL A 221 11.69 10.92 2.66
CA VAL A 221 11.80 9.48 2.35
C VAL A 221 13.25 9.00 2.49
N GLU A 222 14.19 9.69 1.84
CA GLU A 222 15.62 9.38 1.88
C GLU A 222 16.19 9.41 3.31
N THR A 223 15.62 10.24 4.19
CA THR A 223 16.01 10.31 5.59
C THR A 223 15.58 9.08 6.40
N MET A 224 14.45 8.46 6.05
CA MET A 224 13.90 7.30 6.76
C MET A 224 14.52 5.97 6.33
N GLN A 225 14.83 5.82 5.05
CA GLN A 225 15.28 4.55 4.45
C GLN A 225 16.46 3.86 5.17
N PRO A 226 17.54 4.56 5.57
CA PRO A 226 18.72 3.89 6.13
C PRO A 226 18.45 3.10 7.41
N ALA A 227 17.51 3.56 8.25
CA ALA A 227 17.19 2.89 9.50
C ALA A 227 16.49 1.55 9.27
N PHE A 228 15.55 1.49 8.32
CA PHE A 228 14.89 0.23 7.95
C PHE A 228 15.81 -0.71 7.15
N ALA A 229 16.70 -0.16 6.31
CA ALA A 229 17.69 -0.98 5.61
C ALA A 229 18.65 -1.69 6.59
N ALA A 230 18.99 -1.04 7.70
CA ALA A 230 19.94 -1.56 8.69
C ALA A 230 19.42 -2.76 9.48
N ILE A 231 18.11 -3.00 9.48
CA ILE A 231 17.50 -4.10 10.24
C ILE A 231 17.07 -5.27 9.35
N HIS A 232 17.36 -5.25 8.05
CA HIS A 232 16.89 -6.25 7.09
C HIS A 232 17.39 -7.69 7.33
N GLU A 233 18.50 -7.86 8.06
CA GLU A 233 19.10 -9.16 8.35
C GLU A 233 18.90 -9.60 9.81
N PHE A 234 17.95 -8.98 10.54
CA PHE A 234 17.71 -9.29 11.95
C PHE A 234 17.05 -10.66 12.15
N ASP A 235 17.41 -11.33 13.25
CA ASP A 235 16.89 -12.64 13.61
C ASP A 235 15.67 -12.52 14.57
N PRO A 236 14.48 -13.07 14.23
CA PRO A 236 13.34 -13.14 15.16
C PRO A 236 13.63 -13.87 16.47
N GLY A 237 14.62 -14.76 16.48
CA GLY A 237 15.06 -15.52 17.64
C GLY A 237 15.97 -14.74 18.60
N ASP A 238 16.55 -13.61 18.16
CA ASP A 238 17.44 -12.78 18.98
C ASP A 238 16.68 -11.61 19.63
N PRO A 239 16.49 -11.61 20.97
CA PRO A 239 15.83 -10.51 21.65
C PRO A 239 16.51 -9.14 21.47
N GLN A 240 17.83 -9.12 21.22
CA GLN A 240 18.56 -7.88 20.98
C GLN A 240 18.19 -7.28 19.63
N ASP A 241 18.05 -8.10 18.59
CA ASP A 241 17.63 -7.65 17.26
C ASP A 241 16.20 -7.10 17.31
N VAL A 242 15.29 -7.78 18.00
CA VAL A 242 13.92 -7.30 18.23
C VAL A 242 13.92 -5.93 18.93
N GLN A 243 14.77 -5.73 19.93
CA GLN A 243 14.90 -4.43 20.61
C GLN A 243 15.51 -3.35 19.69
N MET A 244 16.53 -3.70 18.91
CA MET A 244 17.18 -2.76 17.99
C MET A 244 16.25 -2.35 16.83
N SER A 245 15.32 -3.22 16.45
CA SER A 245 14.30 -2.94 15.45
C SER A 245 13.37 -1.80 15.90
N GLU A 246 12.90 -1.85 17.14
CA GLU A 246 12.10 -0.77 17.74
C GLU A 246 12.82 0.59 17.65
N LEU A 247 14.11 0.59 18.04
CA LEU A 247 14.94 1.80 17.98
C LEU A 247 15.17 2.29 16.55
N ALA A 248 15.29 1.39 15.57
CA ALA A 248 15.43 1.77 14.17
C ALA A 248 14.18 2.51 13.67
N GLY A 249 12.99 2.00 13.96
CA GLY A 249 11.72 2.66 13.62
C GLY A 249 11.59 4.06 14.24
N LEU A 250 11.90 4.16 15.55
CA LEU A 250 11.90 5.44 16.27
C LEU A 250 12.90 6.44 15.68
N ASN A 251 14.10 5.97 15.34
CA ASN A 251 15.15 6.79 14.72
C ASN A 251 14.73 7.30 13.34
N ALA A 252 14.11 6.44 12.52
CA ALA A 252 13.59 6.81 11.21
C ALA A 252 12.57 7.97 11.32
N ALA A 253 11.57 7.82 12.19
CA ALA A 253 10.54 8.82 12.40
C ALA A 253 11.12 10.14 12.93
N ARG A 254 11.96 10.10 13.97
CA ARG A 254 12.56 11.31 14.55
C ARG A 254 13.45 12.07 13.58
N LYS A 255 14.28 11.37 12.80
CA LYS A 255 15.10 12.02 11.77
C LYS A 255 14.24 12.68 10.69
N ALA A 256 13.15 12.03 10.28
CA ALA A 256 12.21 12.63 9.34
C ALA A 256 11.51 13.86 9.92
N THR A 257 11.09 13.82 11.19
CA THR A 257 10.50 14.98 11.88
C THR A 257 11.49 16.14 11.96
N ILE A 258 12.73 15.91 12.40
CA ILE A 258 13.80 16.92 12.39
C ILE A 258 13.98 17.49 10.98
N LYS A 259 14.00 16.63 9.95
CA LYS A 259 14.14 17.08 8.58
C LYS A 259 12.95 17.95 8.11
N ALA A 260 11.74 17.63 8.55
CA ALA A 260 10.54 18.42 8.27
C ALA A 260 10.62 19.80 8.96
N GLU A 261 11.14 19.87 10.18
CA GLU A 261 11.39 21.12 10.91
C GLU A 261 12.45 21.98 10.22
N GLU A 262 13.53 21.40 9.71
CA GLU A 262 14.54 22.11 8.90
C GLU A 262 13.90 22.72 7.63
N LEU A 263 13.03 21.96 6.95
CA LEU A 263 12.31 22.45 5.76
C LEU A 263 11.33 23.57 6.12
N GLN A 264 10.62 23.43 7.24
CA GLN A 264 9.72 24.45 7.78
C GLN A 264 10.48 25.75 8.09
N GLU A 265 11.62 25.66 8.78
CA GLU A 265 12.48 26.80 9.10
C GLU A 265 12.99 27.46 7.82
N PHE A 266 13.52 26.67 6.87
CA PHE A 266 13.99 27.16 5.58
C PHE A 266 12.90 27.99 4.88
N TRP A 267 11.69 27.46 4.73
CA TRP A 267 10.62 28.19 4.04
C TRP A 267 10.13 29.40 4.83
N THR A 268 10.15 29.35 6.16
CA THR A 268 9.83 30.50 7.01
C THR A 268 10.81 31.65 6.80
N GLN A 269 12.11 31.36 6.67
CA GLN A 269 13.15 32.36 6.45
C GLN A 269 13.22 32.86 5.00
N ASN A 270 12.73 32.07 4.03
CA ASN A 270 12.86 32.34 2.60
C ASN A 270 11.53 32.74 1.93
N GLN A 271 10.70 33.55 2.61
CA GLN A 271 9.41 34.00 2.06
C GLN A 271 9.54 34.85 0.78
N ASP A 272 10.65 35.57 0.59
CA ASP A 272 10.91 36.31 -0.66
C ASP A 272 11.16 35.37 -1.84
N LEU A 273 11.88 34.25 -1.62
CA LEU A 273 12.06 33.19 -2.61
C LEU A 273 10.73 32.55 -2.97
N ARG A 274 9.86 32.29 -1.98
CA ARG A 274 8.49 31.81 -2.25
C ARG A 274 7.74 32.76 -3.17
N ARG A 275 7.72 34.07 -2.84
CA ARG A 275 7.01 35.08 -3.66
C ARG A 275 7.56 35.15 -5.08
N SER A 276 8.87 35.01 -5.28
CA SER A 276 9.47 35.03 -6.63
C SER A 276 9.10 33.79 -7.44
N LEU A 277 9.05 32.61 -6.81
CA LEU A 277 8.58 31.37 -7.43
C LEU A 277 7.10 31.44 -7.81
N ASP A 278 6.26 32.00 -6.95
CA ASP A 278 4.84 32.20 -7.22
C ASP A 278 4.62 33.23 -8.35
N ALA A 279 5.39 34.33 -8.36
CA ALA A 279 5.30 35.38 -9.37
C ALA A 279 5.79 34.93 -10.76
N GLY A 280 6.83 34.08 -10.82
CA GLY A 280 7.36 33.51 -12.05
C GLY A 280 6.35 32.66 -12.85
N LEU A 281 5.32 32.15 -12.17
CA LEU A 281 4.23 31.42 -12.80
C LEU A 281 3.05 32.32 -13.21
N GLY A 282 2.87 33.46 -12.55
CA GLY A 282 1.86 34.46 -12.90
C GLY A 282 2.24 35.34 -14.11
N ALA A 283 3.53 35.55 -14.36
CA ALA A 283 3.99 36.43 -15.45
C ALA A 283 3.77 35.84 -16.86
N GLY A 284 3.57 34.52 -16.98
CA GLY A 284 3.30 33.86 -18.26
C GLY A 284 1.84 33.83 -18.71
N ALA A 285 0.88 34.12 -17.82
CA ALA A 285 -0.56 33.96 -18.10
C ALA A 285 -1.30 35.28 -18.45
N SER A 286 -0.71 36.44 -18.15
CA SER A 286 -1.37 37.75 -18.32
C SER A 286 -0.83 38.58 -19.49
N GLY A 287 0.04 38.00 -20.33
CA GLY A 287 0.70 38.67 -21.45
C GLY A 287 0.18 38.26 -22.83
N VAL A 288 -1.13 38.07 -23.01
CA VAL A 288 -1.75 38.13 -24.34
C VAL A 288 -2.54 39.43 -24.39
N ASP A 289 -1.80 40.50 -24.59
CA ASP A 289 -2.34 41.82 -24.90
C ASP A 289 -3.15 41.74 -26.20
N GLN A 290 -4.42 42.16 -26.10
CA GLN A 290 -5.45 42.17 -27.14
C GLN A 290 -5.23 43.30 -28.15
N SER A 291 -4.00 43.55 -28.58
CA SER A 291 -3.66 44.62 -29.52
C SER A 291 -3.56 44.13 -30.96
N ASN A 292 -4.58 43.41 -31.45
CA ASN A 292 -4.83 43.29 -32.89
C ASN A 292 -6.26 42.84 -33.20
N ARG A 293 -7.22 43.77 -33.06
CA ARG A 293 -8.58 43.61 -33.59
C ARG A 293 -8.81 44.66 -34.68
N PRO A 294 -8.84 44.29 -35.97
CA PRO A 294 -9.13 45.23 -37.04
C PRO A 294 -10.61 45.66 -37.03
N PRO A 295 -10.95 46.86 -37.52
CA PRO A 295 -12.29 47.40 -37.44
C PRO A 295 -13.26 46.67 -38.38
N SER A 296 -14.44 46.40 -37.84
CA SER A 296 -15.61 45.86 -38.52
C SER A 296 -16.10 46.79 -39.64
N GLN A 297 -16.33 46.23 -40.83
CA GLN A 297 -17.15 46.85 -41.87
C GLN A 297 -18.33 45.94 -42.22
N ASN A 298 -19.51 46.56 -42.15
CA ASN A 298 -20.73 46.38 -42.92
C ASN A 298 -21.52 45.06 -42.91
N GLU A 299 -22.73 45.23 -42.38
CA GLU A 299 -24.03 44.66 -42.78
C GLU A 299 -24.10 44.08 -44.20
N HIS A 300 -24.59 42.84 -44.31
CA HIS A 300 -25.63 42.52 -45.29
C HIS A 300 -26.45 41.28 -44.89
N ASP A 301 -27.76 41.46 -45.09
CA ASP A 301 -28.89 40.53 -45.04
C ASP A 301 -28.63 39.06 -45.44
N GLY A 302 -29.41 38.16 -44.82
CA GLY A 302 -29.96 37.03 -45.57
C GLY A 302 -30.14 35.70 -44.82
N ARG A 303 -31.38 35.46 -44.40
CA ARG A 303 -32.13 34.17 -44.45
C ARG A 303 -31.59 32.91 -43.71
N LEU A 304 -32.42 32.44 -42.78
CA LEU A 304 -32.63 31.02 -42.40
C LEU A 304 -33.08 30.18 -43.63
N PRO A 305 -32.82 28.86 -43.72
CA PRO A 305 -33.49 27.86 -42.86
C PRO A 305 -32.76 26.55 -42.51
N GLU A 306 -33.32 25.90 -41.48
CA GLU A 306 -33.56 24.47 -41.26
C GLU A 306 -32.52 23.35 -41.51
N ALA A 307 -32.45 22.49 -40.48
CA ALA A 307 -32.45 21.02 -40.46
C ALA A 307 -31.44 20.23 -41.31
N GLY A 308 -30.66 19.38 -40.62
CA GLY A 308 -29.85 18.36 -41.26
C GLY A 308 -29.19 17.40 -40.29
N THR A 309 -29.95 16.40 -39.85
CA THR A 309 -29.45 15.15 -39.25
C THR A 309 -28.39 14.50 -40.14
N GLY A 310 -27.23 14.15 -39.59
CA GLY A 310 -26.15 13.52 -40.35
C GLY A 310 -25.21 12.67 -39.50
N ARG A 311 -25.63 11.45 -39.19
CA ARG A 311 -24.76 10.30 -38.86
C ARG A 311 -23.56 10.27 -39.80
N ARG A 312 -22.33 10.18 -39.26
CA ARG A 312 -21.23 9.37 -39.83
C ARG A 312 -20.31 8.87 -38.71
N ASP A 313 -20.49 7.60 -38.37
CA ASP A 313 -19.38 6.70 -38.06
C ASP A 313 -18.41 6.67 -39.25
N PRO A 314 -17.11 6.53 -38.95
CA PRO A 314 -16.34 5.53 -39.67
C PRO A 314 -15.49 4.69 -38.71
N GLY A 315 -15.90 3.44 -38.54
CA GLY A 315 -15.11 2.25 -38.90
C GLY A 315 -13.74 2.02 -38.22
N PRO A 316 -13.45 0.78 -37.79
CA PRO A 316 -12.23 0.45 -37.05
C PRO A 316 -11.01 0.42 -37.96
N ARG A 317 -9.88 0.94 -37.47
CA ARG A 317 -8.56 0.72 -38.08
C ARG A 317 -8.00 -0.64 -37.66
N PRO A 318 -7.42 -1.41 -38.60
CA PRO A 318 -6.89 -2.75 -38.34
C PRO A 318 -5.43 -2.72 -37.84
N GLY A 319 -5.11 -3.73 -37.03
CA GLY A 319 -3.90 -4.54 -37.12
C GLY A 319 -2.53 -3.84 -37.09
N ALA A 320 -1.84 -3.96 -35.96
CA ALA A 320 -0.38 -4.05 -35.94
C ALA A 320 0.02 -5.23 -35.05
N ALA A 321 0.13 -6.40 -35.70
CA ALA A 321 0.91 -7.51 -35.19
C ALA A 321 2.40 -7.16 -35.31
N HIS A 322 3.15 -7.27 -34.23
CA HIS A 322 4.59 -7.44 -34.30
C HIS A 322 5.06 -8.52 -33.32
N PRO A 323 6.15 -9.21 -33.66
CA PRO A 323 6.30 -10.62 -33.38
C PRO A 323 7.05 -10.89 -32.08
N ASN A 324 6.64 -12.01 -31.51
CA ASN A 324 7.37 -12.86 -30.58
C ASN A 324 8.87 -12.94 -30.96
N ARG A 325 9.74 -12.48 -30.06
CA ARG A 325 11.18 -12.77 -30.12
C ARG A 325 11.62 -13.40 -28.80
N ASN A 326 11.63 -14.73 -28.86
CA ASN A 326 12.36 -15.61 -27.96
C ASN A 326 13.79 -15.09 -27.72
N GLY A 327 14.07 -14.76 -26.46
CA GLY A 327 15.41 -14.54 -25.94
C GLY A 327 15.56 -15.30 -24.64
N ARG A 328 15.82 -16.62 -24.73
CA ARG A 328 16.32 -17.41 -23.60
C ARG A 328 17.59 -16.74 -23.06
N ARG A 329 17.54 -16.30 -21.80
CA ARG A 329 18.73 -16.09 -20.96
C ARG A 329 18.67 -17.05 -19.78
N PRO A 330 19.84 -17.57 -19.35
CA PRO A 330 19.92 -18.69 -18.43
C PRO A 330 19.49 -18.29 -17.01
N ALA A 331 18.90 -19.26 -16.31
CA ALA A 331 18.63 -19.19 -14.88
C ALA A 331 19.94 -18.94 -14.12
N GLY A 332 20.01 -17.78 -13.47
CA GLY A 332 20.96 -17.53 -12.38
C GLY A 332 20.49 -18.25 -11.12
N PRO A 333 21.40 -18.60 -10.20
CA PRO A 333 21.08 -19.46 -9.07
C PRO A 333 20.17 -18.71 -8.08
N HIS A 334 18.98 -19.26 -7.85
CA HIS A 334 18.21 -19.00 -6.65
C HIS A 334 19.06 -19.43 -5.45
N ARG A 335 19.54 -18.46 -4.67
CA ARG A 335 20.01 -18.74 -3.32
C ARG A 335 18.78 -18.82 -2.42
N SER A 336 18.55 -20.04 -1.94
CA SER A 336 17.78 -20.32 -0.75
C SER A 336 18.40 -19.56 0.41
N LEU A 337 17.62 -18.71 1.07
CA LEU A 337 17.90 -18.29 2.44
C LEU A 337 17.26 -19.35 3.35
N GLY A 338 18.08 -20.32 3.77
CA GLY A 338 17.97 -20.97 5.09
C GLY A 338 18.79 -20.13 6.09
N ASP A 339 18.66 -20.24 7.40
CA ASP A 339 18.08 -21.26 8.27
C ASP A 339 17.34 -20.58 9.43
#